data_AF-A0A955IDE1-F1
#
_entry.id   AF-A0A955IDE1-F1
#
_cell.length_a   1.000
_cell.length_b   1.000
_cell.length_c   1.000
_cell.angle_alpha   90.00
_cell.angle_beta   90.00
_cell.angle_gamma   90.00
#
_symmetry.space_group_name_H-M   'P 1'
#
loop_
_entity.id
_entity.type
_entity.pdbx_description
1 polymer ?
#
loop_
_entity_poly.entity_id
_entity_poly.type
_entity_poly.pdbx_seq_one_letter_code
_entity_poly.pdbx_strand_id
1 'polypeptide(L)'
;MRSCIAHGRSIGWADGCSDPLSSGVAVARHRARDGCTIESVGGSGVWIGAGCRNCLVADCTVRDIGANGIMIGEAAGRVVDGEPWWQSAPNEVASGSAVRQCLIERCGQRFFGAVGVWIGLPERSVVANCEIRDLPYTGVSVGWRWDATPTPCRDNTIEGNRTIDPDAWDPAEAAVITQSAGRLGR
;
A
#
# COMPACT_ATOMS: atom_id res chain seq x y z
N MET A 1 -1.51 8.86 27.37
CA MET A 1 -2.70 8.64 26.52
C MET A 1 -2.82 9.80 25.55
N ARG A 2 -2.21 9.70 24.36
CA ARG A 2 -2.48 10.60 23.23
C ARG A 2 -2.59 9.71 22.00
N SER A 3 -3.82 9.28 21.71
CA SER A 3 -4.15 8.59 20.47
C SER A 3 -4.10 9.62 19.33
N CYS A 4 -3.29 9.38 18.30
CA CYS A 4 -3.44 10.10 17.03
C CYS A 4 -4.59 9.44 16.26
N ILE A 5 -5.81 9.87 16.53
CA ILE A 5 -6.97 9.48 15.73
C ILE A 5 -7.11 10.48 14.59
N ALA A 6 -6.79 10.06 13.37
CA ALA A 6 -7.00 10.89 12.17
C ALA A 6 -8.50 10.90 11.81
N HIS A 7 -9.30 11.66 12.55
CA HIS A 7 -10.66 11.98 12.11
C HIS A 7 -10.62 13.07 11.04
N GLY A 8 -10.82 12.69 9.78
CA GLY A 8 -11.33 13.58 8.74
C GLY A 8 -10.47 14.77 8.27
N ARG A 9 -9.30 15.09 8.85
CA ARG A 9 -8.33 16.05 8.29
C ARG A 9 -6.87 15.73 8.68
N SER A 10 -6.01 15.59 7.65
CA SER A 10 -4.54 15.73 7.57
C SER A 10 -3.68 15.42 8.82
N ILE A 11 -2.85 14.37 8.74
CA ILE A 11 -1.58 14.26 9.49
C ILE A 11 -0.46 14.80 8.60
N GLY A 12 0.42 15.65 9.17
CA GLY A 12 1.43 16.45 8.47
C GLY A 12 2.54 15.67 7.74
N TRP A 13 3.09 16.35 6.74
CA TRP A 13 3.85 15.86 5.59
C TRP A 13 5.35 15.65 5.85
N ALA A 14 5.99 14.78 5.06
CA ALA A 14 7.42 14.87 4.76
C ALA A 14 7.59 15.68 3.46
N ASP A 15 8.55 16.60 3.44
CA ASP A 15 8.87 17.41 2.25
C ASP A 15 9.11 16.49 1.04
N GLY A 16 8.31 16.68 -0.03
CA GLY A 16 8.49 16.00 -1.32
C GLY A 16 7.35 15.11 -1.83
N CYS A 17 6.25 14.94 -1.10
CA CYS A 17 5.08 14.18 -1.58
C CYS A 17 3.99 15.15 -2.06
N SER A 18 4.07 15.62 -3.32
CA SER A 18 3.07 16.49 -3.92
C SER A 18 2.21 15.71 -4.92
N ASP A 19 1.04 15.24 -4.50
CA ASP A 19 -0.05 14.92 -5.43
C ASP A 19 -1.43 15.25 -4.83
N PRO A 20 -2.27 16.06 -5.53
CA PRO A 20 -3.50 16.63 -4.98
C PRO A 20 -4.76 15.74 -5.09
N LEU A 21 -4.65 14.46 -5.50
CA LEU A 21 -5.81 13.63 -5.85
C LEU A 21 -6.12 12.45 -4.91
N SER A 22 -5.41 12.28 -3.81
CA SER A 22 -5.80 11.31 -2.77
C SER A 22 -6.23 12.01 -1.48
N SER A 23 -7.48 11.82 -1.10
CA SER A 23 -7.94 12.11 0.26
C SER A 23 -7.39 11.03 1.21
N GLY A 24 -6.09 11.08 1.52
CA GLY A 24 -5.47 10.20 2.52
C GLY A 24 -4.00 9.86 2.27
N VAL A 25 -3.09 10.82 2.47
CA VAL A 25 -1.65 10.52 2.60
C VAL A 25 -1.27 10.65 4.07
N ALA A 26 -1.01 9.53 4.75
CA ALA A 26 -0.46 9.51 6.11
C ALA A 26 0.87 8.75 6.08
N VAL A 27 1.99 9.48 6.03
CA VAL A 27 3.32 8.89 6.20
C VAL A 27 3.73 9.08 7.66
N ALA A 28 3.64 8.03 8.47
CA ALA A 28 4.02 8.08 9.88
C ALA A 28 5.55 7.93 10.04
N ARG A 29 6.30 9.05 10.03
CA ARG A 29 7.67 9.05 10.53
C ARG A 29 7.66 9.40 12.02
N HIS A 30 7.41 8.42 12.88
CA HIS A 30 7.94 8.27 14.25
C HIS A 30 7.13 7.22 15.03
N ARG A 31 7.84 6.34 15.77
CA ARG A 31 7.24 5.37 16.71
C ARG A 31 6.39 6.10 17.75
N ALA A 32 5.08 6.03 17.63
CA ALA A 32 4.20 6.20 18.79
C ALA A 32 4.29 4.91 19.62
N ARG A 33 4.47 5.04 20.93
CA ARG A 33 4.58 3.91 21.87
C ARG A 33 3.26 3.11 22.00
N ASP A 34 2.18 3.71 21.50
CA ASP A 34 0.85 3.14 21.29
C ASP A 34 0.58 3.34 19.79
N GLY A 35 0.43 2.27 19.02
CA GLY A 35 0.33 2.32 17.55
C GLY A 35 -0.66 3.35 17.00
N CYS A 36 -0.40 3.86 15.79
CA CYS A 36 -1.33 4.78 15.13
C CYS A 36 -2.54 4.02 14.55
N THR A 37 -3.74 4.58 14.69
CA THR A 37 -4.95 4.03 14.05
C THR A 37 -5.42 4.96 12.92
N ILE A 38 -5.57 4.39 11.73
CA ILE A 38 -6.16 5.02 10.55
C ILE A 38 -7.52 4.35 10.31
N GLU A 39 -8.60 5.12 10.42
CA GLU A 39 -9.95 4.59 10.30
C GLU A 39 -10.96 5.53 9.67
N SER A 40 -12.06 4.98 9.16
CA SER A 40 -13.19 5.73 8.58
C SER A 40 -12.81 6.64 7.40
N VAL A 41 -11.88 6.18 6.56
CA VAL A 41 -11.44 6.89 5.35
C VAL A 41 -12.26 6.43 4.15
N GLY A 42 -12.88 7.36 3.42
CA GLY A 42 -13.71 7.03 2.26
C GLY A 42 -12.92 6.58 1.01
N GLY A 43 -11.66 6.96 0.91
CA GLY A 43 -10.70 6.54 -0.12
C GLY A 43 -9.76 5.45 0.38
N SER A 44 -8.49 5.51 -0.01
CA SER A 44 -7.44 4.61 0.50
C SER A 44 -6.87 5.13 1.83
N GLY A 45 -6.46 4.22 2.72
CA GLY A 45 -6.04 4.58 4.09
C GLY A 45 -4.68 5.29 4.14
N VAL A 46 -3.66 4.66 3.57
CA VAL A 46 -2.30 5.22 3.45
C VAL A 46 -1.83 5.11 2.01
N TRP A 47 -1.14 6.14 1.51
CA TRP A 47 -0.47 6.08 0.23
C TRP A 47 0.98 6.57 0.32
N ILE A 48 1.91 5.69 -0.06
CA ILE A 48 3.32 5.98 -0.28
C ILE A 48 3.49 6.21 -1.79
N GLY A 49 3.17 7.41 -2.26
CA GLY A 49 3.05 7.75 -3.68
C GLY A 49 4.37 8.10 -4.37
N ALA A 50 4.26 8.76 -5.52
CA ALA A 50 5.36 9.25 -6.34
C ALA A 50 6.49 9.91 -5.52
N GLY A 51 7.74 9.51 -5.81
CA GLY A 51 8.96 10.07 -5.22
C GLY A 51 9.24 9.67 -3.77
N CYS A 52 8.32 8.97 -3.10
CA CYS A 52 8.51 8.55 -1.72
C CYS A 52 9.61 7.49 -1.59
N ARG A 53 10.58 7.77 -0.73
CA ARG A 53 11.71 6.87 -0.45
C ARG A 53 11.88 6.63 1.04
N ASN A 54 12.20 5.38 1.39
CA ASN A 54 12.51 4.95 2.75
C ASN A 54 11.41 5.37 3.75
N CYS A 55 10.15 5.17 3.38
CA CYS A 55 9.01 5.40 4.27
C CYS A 55 8.74 4.15 5.11
N LEU A 56 8.35 4.31 6.37
CA LEU A 56 8.01 3.22 7.27
C LEU A 56 6.58 3.42 7.79
N VAL A 57 5.74 2.41 7.61
CA VAL A 57 4.45 2.27 8.30
C VAL A 57 4.61 1.06 9.20
N ALA A 58 4.66 1.26 10.51
CA ALA A 58 4.87 0.17 11.44
C ALA A 58 4.07 0.30 12.71
N ASP A 59 3.68 -0.85 13.28
CA ASP A 59 2.92 -0.92 14.53
C ASP A 59 1.62 -0.09 14.45
N CYS A 60 0.92 -0.12 13.30
CA CYS A 60 -0.30 0.65 13.04
C CYS A 60 -1.51 -0.26 12.82
N THR A 61 -2.71 0.26 13.10
CA THR A 61 -3.98 -0.34 12.71
C THR A 61 -4.60 0.47 11.57
N VAL A 62 -4.94 -0.19 10.47
CA VAL A 62 -5.66 0.40 9.33
C VAL A 62 -6.99 -0.35 9.20
N ARG A 63 -8.11 0.33 9.46
CA ARG A 63 -9.42 -0.32 9.47
C ARG A 63 -10.55 0.54 8.94
N ASP A 64 -11.64 -0.07 8.51
CA ASP A 64 -12.85 0.64 8.06
C ASP A 64 -12.55 1.65 6.93
N ILE A 65 -11.87 1.15 5.90
CA ILE A 65 -11.40 1.93 4.75
C ILE A 65 -12.29 1.66 3.53
N GLY A 66 -12.67 2.71 2.81
CA GLY A 66 -13.54 2.63 1.64
C GLY A 66 -12.89 1.91 0.45
N ALA A 67 -11.61 2.17 0.21
CA ALA A 67 -10.79 1.56 -0.84
C ALA A 67 -9.63 0.73 -0.25
N ASN A 68 -8.43 0.81 -0.84
CA ASN A 68 -7.26 0.03 -0.41
C ASN A 68 -6.79 0.46 0.99
N GLY A 69 -6.34 -0.49 1.81
CA GLY A 69 -5.79 -0.18 3.13
C GLY A 69 -4.52 0.67 3.02
N ILE A 70 -3.48 0.10 2.42
CA ILE A 70 -2.19 0.77 2.18
C ILE A 70 -1.81 0.63 0.71
N MET A 71 -1.38 1.72 0.09
CA MET A 71 -0.89 1.78 -1.28
C MET A 71 0.58 2.16 -1.30
N ILE A 72 1.38 1.48 -2.12
CA ILE A 72 2.81 1.75 -2.30
C ILE A 72 3.09 1.89 -3.80
N GLY A 73 3.63 3.05 -4.19
CA GLY A 73 3.90 3.41 -5.57
C GLY A 73 2.64 3.80 -6.36
N GLU A 74 2.82 3.84 -7.67
CA GLU A 74 1.85 4.34 -8.64
C GLU A 74 1.36 3.24 -9.58
N ALA A 75 0.19 3.47 -10.21
CA ALA A 75 -0.36 2.57 -11.21
C ALA A 75 0.37 2.68 -12.55
N ALA A 76 0.34 1.61 -13.35
CA ALA A 76 0.94 1.61 -14.68
C ALA A 76 0.26 2.55 -15.69
N GLY A 77 -0.97 2.98 -15.41
CA GLY A 77 -1.77 3.83 -16.31
C GLY A 77 -1.47 5.33 -16.22
N ARG A 78 -0.62 5.76 -15.28
CA ARG A 78 -0.24 7.18 -15.16
C ARG A 78 0.71 7.56 -16.33
N VAL A 79 0.40 8.65 -17.01
CA VAL A 79 1.12 9.13 -18.19
C VAL A 79 1.69 10.52 -17.91
N VAL A 80 2.97 10.73 -18.23
CA VAL A 80 3.68 12.00 -18.10
C VAL A 80 4.38 12.27 -19.42
N ASP A 81 4.13 13.44 -20.01
CA ASP A 81 4.69 13.85 -21.31
C ASP A 81 4.41 12.86 -22.46
N GLY A 82 3.23 12.22 -22.42
CA GLY A 82 2.80 11.26 -23.45
C GLY A 82 3.38 9.85 -23.30
N GLU A 83 4.27 9.64 -22.34
CA GLU A 83 4.92 8.35 -22.07
C GLU A 83 4.54 7.82 -20.68
N PRO A 84 4.76 6.52 -20.40
CA PRO A 84 4.56 5.98 -19.06
C PRO A 84 5.39 6.75 -18.03
N TRP A 85 4.77 7.11 -16.91
CA TRP A 85 5.36 8.05 -15.94
C TRP A 85 6.77 7.65 -15.45
N TRP A 86 7.05 6.35 -15.33
CA TRP A 86 8.36 5.85 -14.88
C TRP A 86 9.47 5.99 -15.93
N GLN A 87 9.13 6.23 -17.19
CA GLN A 87 10.10 6.50 -18.25
C GLN A 87 10.46 7.99 -18.32
N SER A 88 9.46 8.86 -18.22
CA SER A 88 9.65 10.33 -18.23
C SER A 88 10.16 10.88 -16.90
N ALA A 89 9.69 10.32 -15.78
CA ALA A 89 9.99 10.77 -14.42
C ALA A 89 10.49 9.58 -13.55
N PRO A 90 11.64 8.97 -13.88
CA PRO A 90 12.17 7.81 -13.14
C PRO A 90 12.50 8.13 -11.67
N ASN A 91 12.73 9.40 -11.34
CA ASN A 91 12.93 9.87 -9.97
C ASN A 91 11.69 9.70 -9.09
N GLU A 92 10.49 9.66 -9.69
CA GLU A 92 9.22 9.47 -9.00
C GLU A 92 8.93 8.01 -8.64
N VAL A 93 9.79 7.06 -9.04
CA VAL A 93 9.66 5.67 -8.60
C VAL A 93 9.86 5.58 -7.09
N ALA A 94 8.80 5.20 -6.38
CA ALA A 94 8.87 4.98 -4.95
C ALA A 94 9.81 3.80 -4.62
N SER A 95 10.59 3.92 -3.55
CA SER A 95 11.66 2.95 -3.26
C SER A 95 11.91 2.73 -1.77
N GLY A 96 12.19 1.48 -1.39
CA GLY A 96 12.76 1.15 -0.08
C GLY A 96 11.81 1.34 1.09
N SER A 97 10.50 1.38 0.82
CA SER A 97 9.48 1.62 1.85
C SER A 97 9.02 0.30 2.48
N ALA A 98 8.64 0.35 3.76
CA ALA A 98 8.26 -0.83 4.52
C ALA A 98 6.93 -0.64 5.25
N VAL A 99 6.10 -1.69 5.22
CA VAL A 99 4.90 -1.87 6.04
C VAL A 99 5.16 -3.06 6.95
N ARG A 100 5.15 -2.84 8.28
CA ARG A 100 5.57 -3.87 9.24
C ARG A 100 4.69 -3.94 10.47
N GLN A 101 4.36 -5.15 10.93
CA GLN A 101 3.66 -5.32 12.21
C GLN A 101 2.34 -4.53 12.29
N CYS A 102 1.66 -4.39 11.16
CA CYS A 102 0.39 -3.68 11.07
C CYS A 102 -0.79 -4.65 11.12
N LEU A 103 -1.91 -4.20 11.70
CA LEU A 103 -3.21 -4.82 11.53
C LEU A 103 -3.95 -4.08 10.41
N ILE A 104 -4.36 -4.79 9.36
CA ILE A 104 -5.08 -4.24 8.21
C ILE A 104 -6.38 -5.03 8.07
N GLU A 105 -7.51 -4.42 8.41
CA GLU A 105 -8.79 -5.11 8.40
C GLU A 105 -9.91 -4.26 7.82
N ARG A 106 -11.00 -4.87 7.35
CA ARG A 106 -12.20 -4.15 6.90
C ARG A 106 -11.87 -3.00 5.93
N CYS A 107 -10.95 -3.23 4.99
CA CYS A 107 -10.72 -2.32 3.87
C CYS A 107 -11.66 -2.69 2.71
N GLY A 108 -11.77 -1.84 1.68
CA GLY A 108 -12.67 -2.07 0.56
C GLY A 108 -14.17 -2.01 0.90
N GLN A 109 -14.55 -1.27 1.94
CA GLN A 109 -15.96 -1.17 2.38
C GLN A 109 -16.88 -0.46 1.37
N ARG A 110 -16.31 0.18 0.35
CA ARG A 110 -17.05 0.81 -0.76
C ARG A 110 -16.60 0.30 -2.12
N PHE A 111 -15.31 0.03 -2.29
CA PHE A 111 -14.73 -0.51 -3.51
C PHE A 111 -14.31 -1.96 -3.29
N PHE A 112 -15.18 -2.90 -3.68
CA PHE A 112 -14.97 -4.34 -3.41
C PHE A 112 -13.78 -4.96 -4.15
N GLY A 113 -13.24 -4.29 -5.18
CA GLY A 113 -11.97 -4.69 -5.82
C GLY A 113 -10.72 -4.24 -5.06
N ALA A 114 -10.88 -3.62 -3.89
CA ALA A 114 -9.76 -3.14 -3.08
C ALA A 114 -9.08 -4.27 -2.29
N VAL A 115 -7.81 -4.03 -1.96
CA VAL A 115 -6.94 -4.98 -1.26
C VAL A 115 -6.42 -4.38 0.05
N GLY A 116 -5.85 -5.22 0.91
CA GLY A 116 -5.23 -4.78 2.15
C GLY A 116 -4.00 -3.92 1.89
N VAL A 117 -3.02 -4.48 1.18
CA VAL A 117 -1.83 -3.76 0.71
C VAL A 117 -1.70 -3.88 -0.80
N TRP A 118 -1.71 -2.73 -1.47
CA TRP A 118 -1.48 -2.64 -2.91
C TRP A 118 -0.08 -2.09 -3.17
N ILE A 119 0.77 -2.89 -3.81
CA ILE A 119 2.08 -2.52 -4.29
C ILE A 119 1.95 -2.32 -5.81
N GLY A 120 1.93 -1.08 -6.27
CA GLY A 120 1.83 -0.73 -7.70
C GLY A 120 3.14 -1.02 -8.43
N LEU A 121 3.85 0.03 -8.85
CA LEU A 121 5.18 -0.09 -9.47
C LEU A 121 6.37 0.51 -8.66
N PRO A 122 6.52 0.24 -7.35
CA PRO A 122 7.70 0.63 -6.57
C PRO A 122 8.83 -0.42 -6.62
N GLU A 123 10.03 -0.03 -6.21
CA GLU A 123 11.17 -0.93 -6.00
C GLU A 123 11.46 -1.16 -4.51
N ARG A 124 11.97 -2.36 -4.15
CA ARG A 124 12.50 -2.65 -2.81
C ARG A 124 11.50 -2.40 -1.68
N SER A 125 10.21 -2.63 -1.93
CA SER A 125 9.17 -2.48 -0.91
C SER A 125 9.10 -3.73 -0.05
N VAL A 126 8.85 -3.57 1.25
CA VAL A 126 8.74 -4.68 2.21
C VAL A 126 7.38 -4.65 2.87
N VAL A 127 6.63 -5.75 2.82
CA VAL A 127 5.42 -5.97 3.62
C VAL A 127 5.70 -7.16 4.51
N ALA A 128 5.86 -6.94 5.81
CA ALA A 128 6.34 -7.99 6.70
C ALA A 128 5.61 -8.07 8.05
N ASN A 129 5.29 -9.29 8.47
CA ASN A 129 4.72 -9.57 9.80
C ASN A 129 3.40 -8.81 10.08
N CYS A 130 2.60 -8.55 9.06
CA CYS A 130 1.29 -7.92 9.19
C CYS A 130 0.17 -8.97 9.35
N GLU A 131 -0.90 -8.59 10.03
CA GLU A 131 -2.17 -9.33 10.04
C GLU A 131 -3.14 -8.63 9.09
N ILE A 132 -3.63 -9.35 8.08
CA ILE A 132 -4.50 -8.82 7.03
C ILE A 132 -5.77 -9.66 6.98
N ARG A 133 -6.94 -9.08 7.23
CA ARG A 133 -8.19 -9.85 7.32
C ARG A 133 -9.44 -9.07 6.94
N ASP A 134 -10.56 -9.77 6.81
CA ASP A 134 -11.89 -9.17 6.58
C ASP A 134 -11.91 -8.23 5.37
N LEU A 135 -11.31 -8.70 4.27
CA LEU A 135 -11.23 -7.97 3.00
C LEU A 135 -12.18 -8.58 1.97
N PRO A 136 -12.70 -7.77 1.03
CA PRO A 136 -13.59 -8.26 -0.02
C PRO A 136 -12.86 -8.96 -1.19
N TYR A 137 -11.53 -8.90 -1.22
CA TYR A 137 -10.69 -9.48 -2.27
C TYR A 137 -9.37 -9.98 -1.67
N THR A 138 -8.20 -9.73 -2.29
CA THR A 138 -6.92 -10.26 -1.81
C THR A 138 -6.27 -9.41 -0.68
N GLY A 139 -5.45 -10.07 0.14
CA GLY A 139 -4.65 -9.46 1.20
C GLY A 139 -3.58 -8.51 0.67
N VAL A 140 -2.69 -9.00 -0.19
CA VAL A 140 -1.60 -8.23 -0.78
C VAL A 140 -1.63 -8.39 -2.31
N SER A 141 -1.56 -7.28 -3.04
CA SER A 141 -1.41 -7.30 -4.50
C SER A 141 -0.11 -6.61 -4.91
N VAL A 142 0.66 -7.22 -5.81
CA VAL A 142 1.99 -6.75 -6.22
C VAL A 142 2.11 -6.62 -7.72
N GLY A 143 2.37 -5.42 -8.20
CA GLY A 143 2.37 -5.09 -9.62
C GLY A 143 1.01 -4.59 -10.10
N TRP A 144 1.02 -3.94 -11.27
CA TRP A 144 -0.20 -3.45 -11.92
C TRP A 144 -0.04 -3.43 -13.45
N ARG A 145 0.53 -4.50 -14.01
CA ARG A 145 0.75 -4.71 -15.46
C ARG A 145 0.39 -6.14 -15.84
N TRP A 146 -0.37 -6.28 -16.92
CA TRP A 146 -0.80 -7.58 -17.47
C TRP A 146 -0.05 -7.97 -18.75
N ASP A 147 1.11 -7.36 -19.00
CA ASP A 147 1.97 -7.63 -20.15
C ASP A 147 3.43 -7.83 -19.72
N ALA A 148 4.28 -8.23 -20.67
CA ALA A 148 5.71 -8.50 -20.43
C ALA A 148 6.61 -7.25 -20.44
N THR A 149 6.03 -6.04 -20.49
CA THR A 149 6.80 -4.81 -20.56
C THR A 149 7.58 -4.62 -19.25
N PRO A 150 8.89 -4.34 -19.32
CA PRO A 150 9.67 -4.04 -18.12
C PRO A 150 9.07 -2.86 -17.33
N THR A 151 8.99 -3.04 -16.01
CA THR A 151 8.52 -2.00 -15.09
C THR A 151 9.58 -1.75 -14.01
N PRO A 152 9.53 -0.62 -13.29
CA PRO A 152 10.37 -0.41 -12.12
C PRO A 152 10.01 -1.32 -10.93
N CYS A 153 8.93 -2.11 -11.01
CA CYS A 153 8.50 -3.01 -9.95
C CYS A 153 9.48 -4.18 -9.79
N ARG A 154 10.36 -4.12 -8.79
CA ARG A 154 11.38 -5.15 -8.52
C ARG A 154 11.77 -5.22 -7.04
N ASP A 155 12.37 -6.35 -6.67
CA ASP A 155 12.97 -6.59 -5.35
C ASP A 155 12.00 -6.36 -4.17
N ASN A 156 10.71 -6.54 -4.41
CA ASN A 156 9.68 -6.42 -3.37
C ASN A 156 9.62 -7.71 -2.54
N THR A 157 9.54 -7.57 -1.22
CA THR A 157 9.55 -8.68 -0.26
C THR A 157 8.22 -8.72 0.50
N ILE A 158 7.57 -9.88 0.53
CA ILE A 158 6.31 -10.11 1.23
C ILE A 158 6.50 -11.34 2.11
N GLU A 159 6.73 -11.13 3.41
CA GLU A 159 7.20 -12.19 4.32
C GLU A 159 6.46 -12.17 5.67
N GLY A 160 6.22 -13.34 6.26
CA GLY A 160 5.68 -13.45 7.63
C GLY A 160 4.27 -12.85 7.83
N ASN A 161 3.56 -12.47 6.77
CA ASN A 161 2.21 -11.92 6.87
C ASN A 161 1.18 -13.03 7.07
N ARG A 162 0.18 -12.76 7.91
CA ARG A 162 -0.97 -13.65 8.13
C ARG A 162 -2.19 -13.04 7.44
N THR A 163 -2.58 -13.62 6.31
CA THR A 163 -3.85 -13.27 5.65
C THR A 163 -4.95 -14.22 6.08
N ILE A 164 -6.09 -13.68 6.52
CA ILE A 164 -7.27 -14.44 6.92
C ILE A 164 -8.42 -13.98 6.04
N ASP A 165 -8.81 -14.83 5.10
CA ASP A 165 -10.00 -14.62 4.29
C ASP A 165 -11.04 -15.69 4.69
N PRO A 166 -12.19 -15.30 5.27
CA PRO A 166 -13.22 -16.25 5.70
C PRO A 166 -13.94 -16.94 4.53
N ASP A 167 -13.89 -16.37 3.31
CA ASP A 167 -14.63 -16.85 2.13
C ASP A 167 -13.73 -17.34 0.99
N ALA A 168 -12.40 -17.34 1.18
CA ALA A 168 -11.45 -17.84 0.19
C ALA A 168 -11.62 -19.34 -0.06
N TRP A 169 -11.94 -19.70 -1.30
CA TRP A 169 -11.85 -21.08 -1.79
C TRP A 169 -10.41 -21.62 -1.76
N ASP A 170 -9.42 -20.76 -2.00
CA ASP A 170 -7.99 -21.08 -1.88
C ASP A 170 -7.29 -20.04 -0.98
N PRO A 171 -6.83 -20.43 0.22
CA PRO A 171 -6.15 -19.54 1.15
C PRO A 171 -4.81 -18.97 0.63
N ALA A 172 -4.20 -19.57 -0.40
CA ALA A 172 -2.95 -19.09 -0.99
C ALA A 172 -3.15 -17.92 -1.97
N GLU A 173 -4.19 -17.96 -2.80
CA GLU A 173 -4.52 -16.86 -3.74
C GLU A 173 -5.18 -15.67 -3.04
N ALA A 174 -5.90 -15.93 -1.95
CA ALA A 174 -6.44 -14.88 -1.09
C ALA A 174 -5.35 -14.08 -0.37
N ALA A 175 -4.15 -14.65 -0.21
CA ALA A 175 -3.07 -14.02 0.53
C ALA A 175 -2.27 -13.01 -0.29
N VAL A 176 -1.74 -13.43 -1.45
CA VAL A 176 -0.86 -12.60 -2.29
C VAL A 176 -1.11 -12.85 -3.78
N ILE A 177 -1.43 -11.79 -4.53
CA ILE A 177 -1.53 -11.84 -6.00
C ILE A 177 -0.40 -11.03 -6.63
N THR A 178 0.25 -11.58 -7.66
CA THR A 178 1.29 -10.88 -8.43
C THR A 178 0.84 -10.57 -9.85
N GLN A 179 0.94 -9.31 -10.23
CA GLN A 179 0.57 -8.74 -11.53
C GLN A 179 1.74 -7.91 -12.09
N SER A 180 2.96 -8.44 -11.96
CA SER A 180 4.17 -7.89 -12.58
C SER A 180 5.13 -9.03 -12.93
N ALA A 181 5.98 -8.84 -13.94
CA ALA A 181 6.98 -9.82 -14.38
C ALA A 181 8.16 -10.05 -13.39
N GLY A 182 8.03 -9.58 -12.14
CA GLY A 182 9.07 -9.63 -11.11
C GLY A 182 8.98 -10.88 -10.22
N ARG A 183 10.15 -11.45 -9.89
CA ARG A 183 10.29 -12.63 -9.03
C ARG A 183 10.03 -12.24 -7.57
N LEU A 184 9.03 -12.86 -6.92
CA LEU A 184 8.87 -12.76 -5.46
C LEU A 184 9.95 -13.61 -4.77
N GLY A 185 10.64 -13.01 -3.79
CA GLY A 185 11.34 -13.79 -2.77
C GLY A 185 10.30 -14.46 -1.87
N ARG A 186 10.32 -15.80 -1.82
CA ARG A 186 9.52 -16.60 -0.89
C ARG A 186 10.20 -16.67 0.47
#